data_AF-A0ABC8AGQ5-F1
#
_entry.id   AF-A0ABC8AGQ5-F1
#
_cell.length_a   1.000
_cell.length_b   1.000
_cell.length_c   1.000
_cell.angle_alpha   90.00
_cell.angle_beta   90.00
_cell.angle_gamma   90.00
#
_symmetry.space_group_name_H-M   'P 1'
#
loop_
_entity.id
_entity.type
_entity.pdbx_description
1 polymer ?
#
loop_
_entity_poly.entity_id
_entity_poly.type
_entity_poly.pdbx_seq_one_letter_code
_entity_poly.pdbx_strand_id
1 'polypeptide(L)'
;MTTKEIPHYTVMPARPWISWLILLHLTAAVLWPYLGWNWGLTMIFITHISFLLAIFLPRSRLYAPVVVQLDSTPPLVWLTIDDGPSDDTAAMLDLLDRHDARATFFLVGERAARQPALVQDILHRGHAIGNHSQTHPHQWFWALGPRQMATEIAMAQRTLTEITGTPPRWYRSVVGMTNPWVAAPLRQYGLDRIAWSARGFDGRHCEPDKAVKRIVRNLRPGAIVLLHEGIAHGHNLTILSQVLQALDSRGLKARNPH
;
A
#
# COMPACT_ATOMS: atom_id res chain seq x y z
N MET A 1 12.87 26.35 -18.64
CA MET A 1 11.75 25.62 -18.01
C MET A 1 12.14 24.15 -17.92
N THR A 2 12.75 23.73 -16.81
CA THR A 2 12.99 22.31 -16.53
C THR A 2 11.63 21.64 -16.33
N THR A 3 11.25 20.72 -17.20
CA THR A 3 10.17 19.77 -16.94
C THR A 3 10.38 19.22 -15.54
N LYS A 4 9.49 19.55 -14.58
CA LYS A 4 9.48 18.91 -13.27
C LYS A 4 9.40 17.41 -13.57
N GLU A 5 10.47 16.67 -13.31
CA GLU A 5 10.48 15.22 -13.51
C GLU A 5 9.44 14.62 -12.58
N ILE A 6 8.30 14.24 -13.15
CA ILE A 6 7.24 13.56 -12.41
C ILE A 6 7.56 12.06 -12.45
N PRO A 7 7.59 11.37 -11.30
CA PRO A 7 7.87 9.95 -11.31
C PRO A 7 6.74 9.17 -12.01
N HIS A 8 7.12 8.12 -12.73
CA HIS A 8 6.22 7.20 -13.39
C HIS A 8 6.40 5.79 -12.82
N TYR A 9 5.40 4.93 -12.99
CA TYR A 9 5.45 3.52 -12.60
C TYR A 9 4.64 2.68 -13.58
N THR A 10 5.02 1.41 -13.70
CA THR A 10 4.31 0.43 -14.53
C THR A 10 3.53 -0.53 -13.65
N VAL A 11 2.24 -0.66 -13.95
CA VAL A 11 1.36 -1.63 -13.30
C VAL A 11 1.54 -2.98 -13.99
N MET A 12 2.35 -3.84 -13.38
CA MET A 12 2.51 -5.19 -13.91
C MET A 12 1.22 -6.02 -13.66
N PRO A 13 0.73 -6.81 -14.63
CA PRO A 13 -0.56 -7.52 -14.53
C PRO A 13 -0.56 -8.63 -13.47
N ALA A 14 -1.71 -9.01 -12.91
CA ALA A 14 -1.77 -10.14 -11.97
C ALA A 14 -1.33 -11.46 -12.63
N ARG A 15 -0.91 -12.44 -11.82
CA ARG A 15 -0.71 -13.82 -12.32
C ARG A 15 -2.08 -14.46 -12.63
N PRO A 16 -2.20 -15.33 -13.65
CA PRO A 16 -3.45 -16.03 -13.95
C PRO A 16 -3.70 -17.18 -12.96
N TRP A 17 -3.87 -16.81 -11.68
CA TRP A 17 -3.82 -17.73 -10.53
C TRP A 17 -4.90 -18.82 -10.57
N ILE A 18 -6.08 -18.55 -11.17
CA ILE A 18 -7.13 -19.55 -11.36
C ILE A 18 -6.65 -20.66 -12.29
N SER A 19 -6.07 -20.31 -13.44
CA SER A 19 -5.53 -21.29 -14.40
C SER A 19 -4.40 -22.12 -13.78
N TRP A 20 -3.50 -21.48 -13.02
CA TRP A 20 -2.46 -22.19 -12.27
C TRP A 20 -3.04 -23.13 -11.22
N LEU A 21 -4.06 -22.69 -10.47
CA LEU A 21 -4.72 -23.51 -9.47
C LEU A 21 -5.36 -24.75 -10.10
N ILE A 22 -6.11 -24.57 -11.19
CA ILE A 22 -6.73 -25.68 -11.95
C ILE A 22 -5.66 -26.64 -12.44
N LEU A 23 -4.58 -26.14 -13.06
CA LEU A 23 -3.49 -26.97 -13.57
C LEU A 23 -2.83 -27.80 -12.45
N LEU A 24 -2.57 -27.20 -11.28
CA LEU A 24 -1.99 -27.90 -10.13
C LEU A 24 -2.92 -28.99 -9.59
N HIS A 25 -4.23 -28.74 -9.56
CA HIS A 25 -5.21 -29.74 -9.13
C HIS A 25 -5.34 -30.88 -10.14
N LEU A 26 -5.37 -30.58 -11.44
CA LEU A 26 -5.38 -31.60 -12.49
C LEU A 26 -4.12 -32.45 -12.45
N THR A 27 -2.96 -31.82 -12.23
CA THR A 27 -1.67 -32.54 -12.08
C THR A 27 -1.72 -33.45 -10.86
N ALA A 28 -2.18 -32.95 -9.71
CA ALA A 28 -2.34 -33.76 -8.51
C ALA A 28 -3.29 -34.94 -8.74
N ALA A 29 -4.44 -34.72 -9.41
CA ALA A 29 -5.42 -35.75 -9.72
C ALA A 29 -4.87 -36.84 -10.67
N VAL A 30 -4.07 -36.45 -11.68
CA VAL A 30 -3.44 -37.39 -12.62
C VAL A 30 -2.34 -38.22 -11.95
N LEU A 31 -1.53 -37.61 -11.08
CA LEU A 31 -0.44 -38.31 -10.40
C LEU A 31 -0.91 -39.14 -9.20
N TRP A 32 -2.09 -38.83 -8.67
CA TRP A 32 -2.66 -39.49 -7.49
C TRP A 32 -2.68 -41.02 -7.57
N PRO A 33 -3.15 -41.65 -8.67
CA PRO A 33 -3.22 -43.11 -8.76
C PRO A 33 -1.84 -43.77 -8.78
N TYR A 34 -0.81 -43.05 -9.24
CA TYR A 34 0.55 -43.57 -9.41
C TYR A 34 1.43 -43.37 -8.18
N LEU A 35 1.25 -42.26 -7.46
CA LEU A 35 2.05 -41.92 -6.28
C LEU A 35 1.36 -42.25 -4.96
N GLY A 36 0.06 -42.56 -4.99
CA GLY A 36 -0.73 -42.86 -3.81
C GLY A 36 -1.21 -41.62 -3.05
N TRP A 37 -2.08 -41.86 -2.07
CA TRP A 37 -2.84 -40.82 -1.36
C TRP A 37 -1.97 -39.81 -0.60
N ASN A 38 -0.85 -40.25 -0.01
CA ASN A 38 0.08 -39.39 0.72
C ASN A 38 0.60 -38.26 -0.17
N TRP A 39 1.07 -38.59 -1.37
CA TRP A 39 1.62 -37.61 -2.30
C TRP A 39 0.55 -36.72 -2.93
N GLY A 40 -0.61 -37.30 -3.23
CA GLY A 40 -1.77 -36.54 -3.71
C GLY A 40 -2.23 -35.45 -2.73
N LEU A 41 -2.45 -35.80 -1.46
CA LEU A 41 -2.80 -34.83 -0.42
C LEU A 41 -1.69 -33.81 -0.19
N THR A 42 -0.43 -34.23 -0.22
CA THR A 42 0.71 -33.33 -0.05
C THR A 42 0.75 -32.28 -1.17
N MET A 43 0.51 -32.66 -2.42
CA MET A 43 0.44 -31.69 -3.54
C MET A 43 -0.70 -30.70 -3.39
N ILE A 44 -1.89 -31.16 -3.01
CA ILE A 44 -3.05 -30.29 -2.75
C ILE A 44 -2.72 -29.32 -1.60
N PHE A 45 -2.15 -29.82 -0.50
CA PHE A 45 -1.78 -29.02 0.65
C PHE A 45 -0.73 -27.95 0.28
N ILE A 46 0.36 -28.34 -0.41
CA ILE A 46 1.41 -27.42 -0.88
C ILE A 46 0.82 -26.35 -1.81
N THR A 47 -0.11 -26.74 -2.68
CA THR A 47 -0.81 -25.80 -3.56
C THR A 47 -1.58 -24.77 -2.73
N HIS A 48 -2.44 -25.20 -1.81
CA HIS A 48 -3.27 -24.28 -1.02
C HIS A 48 -2.43 -23.40 -0.07
N ILE A 49 -1.41 -23.95 0.60
CA ILE A 49 -0.56 -23.17 1.49
C ILE A 49 0.21 -22.09 0.71
N SER A 50 0.65 -22.37 -0.51
CA SER A 50 1.35 -21.35 -1.32
C SER A 50 0.44 -20.17 -1.71
N PHE A 51 -0.83 -20.43 -2.00
CA PHE A 51 -1.84 -19.41 -2.29
C PHE A 51 -2.23 -18.63 -1.02
N LEU A 52 -2.35 -19.32 0.12
CA LEU A 52 -2.59 -18.70 1.42
C LEU A 52 -1.41 -17.80 1.84
N LEU A 53 -0.16 -18.25 1.69
CA LEU A 53 1.00 -17.44 2.02
C LEU A 53 1.07 -16.17 1.17
N ALA A 54 0.65 -16.23 -0.09
CA ALA A 54 0.62 -15.09 -0.99
C ALA A 54 -0.32 -13.96 -0.53
N ILE A 55 -1.32 -14.25 0.32
CA ILE A 55 -2.19 -13.24 0.97
C ILE A 55 -1.37 -12.31 1.87
N PHE A 56 -0.39 -12.86 2.59
CA PHE A 56 0.37 -12.13 3.60
C PHE A 56 1.65 -11.47 3.04
N LEU A 57 1.87 -11.54 1.72
CA LEU A 57 3.00 -10.93 1.05
C LEU A 57 2.55 -9.65 0.33
N PRO A 58 2.89 -8.44 0.84
CA PRO A 58 2.38 -7.18 0.29
C PRO A 58 2.74 -6.92 -1.17
N ARG A 59 3.84 -7.53 -1.63
CA ARG A 59 4.33 -7.43 -3.01
C ARG A 59 3.76 -8.52 -3.93
N SER A 60 2.89 -9.38 -3.42
CA SER A 60 2.34 -10.50 -4.18
C SER A 60 1.44 -9.99 -5.29
N ARG A 61 1.79 -10.40 -6.51
CA ARG A 61 1.02 -10.17 -7.74
C ARG A 61 0.02 -11.30 -8.01
N LEU A 62 -0.17 -12.22 -7.07
CA LEU A 62 -0.96 -13.43 -7.30
C LEU A 62 -2.42 -13.06 -7.60
N TYR A 63 -3.05 -12.26 -6.73
CA TYR A 63 -4.47 -11.96 -6.85
C TYR A 63 -4.81 -10.65 -7.55
N ALA A 64 -3.89 -9.67 -7.55
CA ALA A 64 -4.08 -8.39 -8.23
C ALA A 64 -2.72 -7.83 -8.71
N PRO A 65 -2.72 -6.91 -9.69
CA PRO A 65 -1.55 -6.07 -9.97
C PRO A 65 -1.06 -5.36 -8.71
N VAL A 66 0.24 -5.02 -8.65
CA VAL A 66 0.78 -4.20 -7.56
C VAL A 66 2.01 -3.44 -8.02
N VAL A 67 2.08 -2.19 -7.60
CA VAL A 67 3.24 -1.31 -7.76
C VAL A 67 4.06 -1.36 -6.49
N VAL A 68 5.36 -1.67 -6.60
CA VAL A 68 6.27 -1.83 -5.46
C VAL A 68 7.43 -0.83 -5.47
N GLN A 69 7.68 -0.21 -6.62
CA GLN A 69 8.71 0.79 -6.87
C GLN A 69 8.29 1.64 -8.08
N LEU A 70 8.88 2.83 -8.21
CA LEU A 70 8.75 3.67 -9.40
C LEU A 70 9.75 3.22 -10.48
N ASP A 71 9.46 3.55 -11.73
CA ASP A 71 10.35 3.38 -12.88
C ASP A 71 11.29 4.60 -13.08
N SER A 72 11.09 5.65 -12.27
CA SER A 72 11.62 7.01 -12.46
C SER A 72 13.14 7.12 -12.55
N THR A 73 13.57 8.19 -13.20
CA THR A 73 14.95 8.71 -13.18
C THR A 73 15.40 9.07 -11.75
N PRO A 74 16.68 8.82 -11.40
CA PRO A 74 17.26 9.35 -10.17
C PRO A 74 17.15 10.88 -10.11
N PRO A 75 16.90 11.50 -8.95
CA PRO A 75 16.93 10.96 -7.59
C PRO A 75 15.55 10.98 -6.88
N LEU A 76 14.49 10.51 -7.53
CA LEU A 76 13.12 10.60 -6.98
C LEU A 76 12.73 9.40 -6.11
N VAL A 77 11.91 9.64 -5.09
CA VAL A 77 11.22 8.62 -4.29
C VAL A 77 9.74 8.98 -4.13
N TRP A 78 8.92 7.98 -3.81
CA TRP A 78 7.52 8.18 -3.46
C TRP A 78 7.30 7.97 -1.97
N LEU A 79 7.11 9.08 -1.24
CA LEU A 79 6.78 9.04 0.18
C LEU A 79 5.29 8.81 0.38
N THR A 80 4.92 7.84 1.20
CA THR A 80 3.52 7.48 1.44
C THR A 80 3.24 7.31 2.94
N ILE A 81 2.08 7.78 3.39
CA ILE A 81 1.67 7.81 4.79
C ILE A 81 0.31 7.15 4.90
N ASP A 82 0.19 6.11 5.72
CA ASP A 82 -1.04 5.33 5.91
C ASP A 82 -1.76 5.71 7.20
N ASP A 83 -3.01 5.26 7.30
CA ASP A 83 -3.90 5.29 8.47
C ASP A 83 -4.51 6.65 8.82
N GLY A 84 -4.13 7.72 8.14
CA GLY A 84 -4.70 9.06 8.39
C GLY A 84 -6.17 9.26 8.00
N PRO A 85 -6.69 10.48 8.20
CA PRO A 85 -6.05 11.58 8.94
C PRO A 85 -6.11 11.35 10.46
N SER A 86 -5.24 12.04 11.19
CA SER A 86 -5.10 11.96 12.64
C SER A 86 -4.66 13.31 13.22
N ASP A 87 -4.52 13.39 14.54
CA ASP A 87 -4.01 14.60 15.20
C ASP A 87 -2.56 14.94 14.78
N ASP A 88 -1.81 13.96 14.24
CA ASP A 88 -0.46 14.17 13.72
C ASP A 88 -0.44 14.87 12.35
N THR A 89 -1.54 14.82 11.57
CA THR A 89 -1.56 15.20 10.15
C THR A 89 -1.00 16.61 9.94
N ALA A 90 -1.45 17.60 10.71
CA ALA A 90 -1.03 19.00 10.55
C ALA A 90 0.50 19.17 10.75
N ALA A 91 1.04 18.56 11.81
CA ALA A 91 2.47 18.61 12.11
C ALA A 91 3.30 17.84 11.06
N MET A 92 2.75 16.78 10.47
CA MET A 92 3.38 16.08 9.34
C MET A 92 3.46 16.97 8.10
N LEU A 93 2.39 17.69 7.78
CA LEU A 93 2.37 18.62 6.65
C LEU A 93 3.42 19.73 6.82
N ASP A 94 3.57 20.27 8.04
CA ASP A 94 4.62 21.25 8.36
C ASP A 94 6.04 20.71 8.23
N LEU A 95 6.26 19.42 8.55
CA LEU A 95 7.53 18.76 8.29
C LEU A 95 7.76 18.60 6.79
N LEU A 96 6.76 18.15 6.04
CA LEU A 96 6.87 17.95 4.60
C LEU A 96 7.19 19.26 3.86
N ASP A 97 6.54 20.36 4.22
CA ASP A 97 6.80 21.67 3.61
C ASP A 97 8.20 22.20 3.90
N ARG A 98 8.70 22.03 5.14
CA ARG A 98 10.08 22.42 5.50
C ARG A 98 11.16 21.71 4.67
N HIS A 99 10.84 20.52 4.18
CA HIS A 99 11.73 19.69 3.36
C HIS A 99 11.40 19.75 1.86
N ASP A 100 10.49 20.64 1.41
CA ASP A 100 9.98 20.67 0.03
C ASP A 100 9.58 19.26 -0.47
N ALA A 101 8.94 18.47 0.39
CA ALA A 101 8.58 17.09 0.14
C ALA A 101 7.10 16.96 -0.20
N ARG A 102 6.77 16.14 -1.19
CA ARG A 102 5.40 15.74 -1.50
C ARG A 102 5.19 14.26 -1.19
N ALA A 103 3.99 13.94 -0.71
CA ALA A 103 3.63 12.62 -0.23
C ALA A 103 2.20 12.25 -0.66
N THR A 104 1.91 10.96 -0.67
CA THR A 104 0.55 10.44 -0.81
C THR A 104 0.06 9.90 0.53
N PHE A 105 -1.07 10.41 1.00
CA PHE A 105 -1.73 9.94 2.20
C PHE A 105 -2.80 8.92 1.84
N PHE A 106 -2.62 7.67 2.25
CA PHE A 106 -3.62 6.61 2.10
C PHE A 106 -4.56 6.68 3.31
N LEU A 107 -5.72 7.31 3.08
CA LEU A 107 -6.65 7.64 4.15
C LEU A 107 -7.69 6.54 4.37
N VAL A 108 -8.03 6.33 5.63
CA VAL A 108 -9.18 5.52 6.03
C VAL A 108 -10.44 6.36 5.86
N GLY A 109 -11.41 5.86 5.08
CA GLY A 109 -12.61 6.63 4.71
C GLY A 109 -13.37 7.21 5.91
N GLU A 110 -13.56 6.42 6.97
CA GLU A 110 -14.21 6.90 8.19
C GLU A 110 -13.43 7.99 8.94
N ARG A 111 -12.09 7.93 8.94
CA ARG A 111 -11.25 8.97 9.55
C ARG A 111 -11.33 10.25 8.74
N ALA A 112 -11.27 10.14 7.42
CA ALA A 112 -11.43 11.26 6.49
C ALA A 112 -12.80 11.94 6.67
N ALA A 113 -13.89 11.18 6.78
CA ALA A 113 -15.24 11.72 7.00
C ALA A 113 -15.38 12.50 8.32
N ARG A 114 -14.64 12.11 9.37
CA ARG A 114 -14.63 12.82 10.65
C ARG A 114 -13.80 14.11 10.61
N GLN A 115 -12.80 14.18 9.73
CA GLN A 115 -11.84 15.29 9.67
C GLN A 115 -11.64 15.82 8.24
N PRO A 116 -12.72 16.22 7.53
CA PRO A 116 -12.62 16.61 6.13
C PRO A 116 -11.74 17.84 5.91
N ALA A 117 -11.64 18.74 6.90
CA ALA A 117 -10.77 19.90 6.85
C ALA A 117 -9.28 19.53 6.72
N LEU A 118 -8.83 18.48 7.43
CA LEU A 118 -7.44 17.99 7.28
C LEU A 118 -7.20 17.40 5.91
N VAL A 119 -8.19 16.69 5.34
CA VAL A 119 -8.09 16.15 3.97
C VAL A 119 -7.93 17.28 2.95
N GLN A 120 -8.68 18.37 3.13
CA GLN A 120 -8.54 19.55 2.27
C GLN A 120 -7.17 20.22 2.43
N ASP A 121 -6.64 20.29 3.66
CA ASP A 121 -5.30 20.85 3.91
C ASP A 121 -4.19 20.02 3.25
N ILE A 122 -4.29 18.68 3.32
CA ILE A 122 -3.40 17.77 2.59
C ILE A 122 -3.39 18.12 1.09
N LEU A 123 -4.56 18.29 0.46
CA LEU A 123 -4.67 18.66 -0.96
C LEU A 123 -4.16 20.07 -1.24
N HIS A 124 -4.51 21.05 -0.41
CA HIS A 124 -4.12 22.45 -0.56
C HIS A 124 -2.60 22.60 -0.58
N ARG A 125 -1.89 21.83 0.26
CA ARG A 125 -0.42 21.81 0.34
C ARG A 125 0.22 20.95 -0.76
N GLY A 126 -0.57 20.44 -1.71
CA GLY A 126 -0.08 19.76 -2.92
C GLY A 126 0.28 18.30 -2.72
N HIS A 127 -0.18 17.68 -1.63
CA HIS A 127 -0.09 16.24 -1.43
C HIS A 127 -1.22 15.52 -2.16
N ALA A 128 -1.11 14.20 -2.23
CA ALA A 128 -2.09 13.35 -2.88
C ALA A 128 -2.86 12.50 -1.87
N ILE A 129 -4.06 12.08 -2.24
CA ILE A 129 -4.89 11.16 -1.46
C ILE A 129 -5.00 9.81 -2.15
N GLY A 130 -4.84 8.76 -1.37
CA GLY A 130 -5.10 7.37 -1.75
C GLY A 130 -6.18 6.75 -0.87
N ASN A 131 -6.80 5.69 -1.36
CA ASN A 131 -7.83 4.91 -0.66
C ASN A 131 -7.18 3.84 0.22
N HIS A 132 -7.52 3.81 1.52
CA HIS A 132 -7.03 2.81 2.47
C HIS A 132 -8.15 1.99 3.14
N SER A 133 -9.20 1.65 2.38
CA SER A 133 -10.46 1.06 2.86
C SER A 133 -11.29 2.00 3.73
N GLN A 134 -12.53 1.60 4.02
CA GLN A 134 -13.48 2.45 4.73
C GLN A 134 -13.23 2.40 6.23
N THR A 135 -13.11 1.19 6.78
CA THR A 135 -13.08 0.94 8.23
C THR A 135 -11.73 0.45 8.74
N HIS A 136 -10.79 0.16 7.84
CA HIS A 136 -9.48 -0.41 8.15
C HIS A 136 -9.54 -1.72 8.98
N PRO A 137 -10.16 -2.81 8.44
CA PRO A 137 -10.37 -4.07 9.14
C PRO A 137 -9.10 -4.93 9.28
N HIS A 138 -8.07 -4.40 9.94
CA HIS A 138 -6.71 -4.94 10.00
C HIS A 138 -6.58 -6.37 10.57
N GLN A 139 -7.49 -6.81 11.43
CA GLN A 139 -7.44 -8.16 12.02
C GLN A 139 -7.92 -9.26 11.06
N TRP A 140 -8.80 -8.92 10.11
CA TRP A 140 -9.48 -9.90 9.27
C TRP A 140 -9.56 -9.51 7.79
N PHE A 141 -8.80 -8.48 7.35
CA PHE A 141 -8.77 -8.06 5.94
C PHE A 141 -8.49 -9.24 4.99
N TRP A 142 -7.57 -10.13 5.39
CA TRP A 142 -7.23 -11.36 4.65
C TRP A 142 -8.44 -12.30 4.42
N ALA A 143 -9.40 -12.30 5.33
CA ALA A 143 -10.56 -13.19 5.35
C ALA A 143 -11.84 -12.54 4.80
N LEU A 144 -11.81 -11.27 4.39
CA LEU A 144 -12.99 -10.60 3.85
C LEU A 144 -13.53 -11.34 2.62
N GLY A 145 -14.84 -11.60 2.61
CA GLY A 145 -15.55 -12.11 1.45
C GLY A 145 -15.68 -11.07 0.34
N PRO A 146 -16.17 -11.48 -0.85
CA PRO A 146 -16.25 -10.61 -2.02
C PRO A 146 -17.13 -9.38 -1.83
N ARG A 147 -18.27 -9.53 -1.13
CA ARG A 147 -19.18 -8.41 -0.85
C ARG A 147 -18.54 -7.38 0.06
N GLN A 148 -18.00 -7.83 1.21
CA GLN A 148 -17.36 -6.93 2.18
C GLN A 148 -16.13 -6.23 1.59
N MET A 149 -15.29 -6.94 0.83
CA MET A 149 -14.15 -6.34 0.13
C MET A 149 -14.57 -5.23 -0.83
N ALA A 150 -15.62 -5.49 -1.63
CA ALA A 150 -16.17 -4.49 -2.54
C ALA A 150 -16.74 -3.28 -1.78
N THR A 151 -17.49 -3.52 -0.69
CA THR A 151 -18.04 -2.46 0.17
C THR A 151 -16.96 -1.58 0.78
N GLU A 152 -15.92 -2.17 1.37
CA GLU A 152 -14.81 -1.44 1.99
C GLU A 152 -14.11 -0.48 1.00
N ILE A 153 -13.84 -0.94 -0.22
CA ILE A 153 -13.18 -0.13 -1.24
C ILE A 153 -14.13 0.92 -1.82
N ALA A 154 -15.37 0.52 -2.14
CA ALA A 154 -16.38 1.39 -2.74
C ALA A 154 -16.80 2.54 -1.83
N MET A 155 -17.02 2.26 -0.54
CA MET A 155 -17.42 3.29 0.43
C MET A 155 -16.29 4.29 0.65
N ALA A 156 -15.05 3.82 0.83
CA ALA A 156 -13.90 4.72 0.93
C ALA A 156 -13.72 5.56 -0.33
N GLN A 157 -13.91 4.95 -1.51
CA GLN A 157 -13.83 5.67 -2.78
C GLN A 157 -14.86 6.79 -2.84
N ARG A 158 -16.11 6.50 -2.45
CA ARG A 158 -17.18 7.48 -2.40
C ARG A 158 -16.88 8.60 -1.40
N THR A 159 -16.60 8.25 -0.14
CA THR A 159 -16.32 9.23 0.92
C THR A 159 -15.15 10.14 0.56
N LEU A 160 -14.05 9.59 0.05
CA LEU A 160 -12.90 10.40 -0.35
C LEU A 160 -13.23 11.25 -1.57
N THR A 161 -14.01 10.76 -2.55
CA THR A 161 -14.46 11.57 -3.70
C THR A 161 -15.33 12.75 -3.25
N GLU A 162 -16.27 12.52 -2.33
CA GLU A 162 -17.17 13.55 -1.80
C GLU A 162 -16.39 14.67 -1.09
N ILE A 163 -15.32 14.32 -0.37
CA ILE A 163 -14.47 15.31 0.31
C ILE A 163 -13.54 16.01 -0.71
N THR A 164 -12.79 15.25 -1.49
CA THR A 164 -11.70 15.77 -2.33
C THR A 164 -12.16 16.37 -3.66
N GLY A 165 -13.42 16.14 -4.05
CA GLY A 165 -13.98 16.52 -5.36
C GLY A 165 -13.49 15.67 -6.55
N THR A 166 -12.48 14.82 -6.35
CA THR A 166 -11.96 13.92 -7.40
C THR A 166 -11.70 12.53 -6.85
N PRO A 167 -12.05 11.44 -7.57
CA PRO A 167 -11.85 10.11 -7.04
C PRO A 167 -10.35 9.78 -6.90
N PRO A 168 -9.90 9.23 -5.76
CA PRO A 168 -8.54 8.71 -5.62
C PRO A 168 -8.23 7.68 -6.70
N ARG A 169 -7.02 7.71 -7.26
CA ARG A 169 -6.55 6.72 -8.24
C ARG A 169 -5.76 5.56 -7.65
N TRP A 170 -5.27 5.74 -6.42
CA TRP A 170 -4.42 4.79 -5.75
C TRP A 170 -5.16 4.13 -4.60
N TYR A 171 -4.85 2.87 -4.39
CA TYR A 171 -5.34 2.09 -3.28
C TYR A 171 -4.18 1.38 -2.59
N ARG A 172 -4.21 1.32 -1.26
CA ARG A 172 -3.31 0.47 -0.50
C ARG A 172 -4.12 -0.48 0.35
N SER A 173 -3.78 -1.77 0.26
CA SER A 173 -4.42 -2.77 1.09
C SER A 173 -4.03 -2.63 2.55
N VAL A 174 -5.02 -2.77 3.43
CA VAL A 174 -4.86 -2.76 4.88
C VAL A 174 -3.78 -3.76 5.30
N VAL A 175 -2.82 -3.29 6.11
CA VAL A 175 -1.62 -4.03 6.58
C VAL A 175 -0.80 -4.72 5.47
N GLY A 176 -1.02 -4.36 4.20
CA GLY A 176 -0.43 -4.98 3.03
C GLY A 176 -0.97 -6.36 2.68
N MET A 177 -2.07 -6.81 3.28
CA MET A 177 -2.68 -8.11 2.93
C MET A 177 -3.38 -8.02 1.57
N THR A 178 -3.41 -9.12 0.83
CA THR A 178 -4.21 -9.26 -0.39
C THR A 178 -5.17 -10.43 -0.24
N ASN A 179 -6.21 -10.52 -1.05
CA ASN A 179 -7.02 -11.73 -1.17
C ASN A 179 -7.59 -11.85 -2.60
N PRO A 180 -8.20 -13.00 -2.98
CA PRO A 180 -8.77 -13.21 -4.32
C PRO A 180 -9.79 -12.16 -4.77
N TRP A 181 -10.42 -11.47 -3.81
CA TRP A 181 -11.55 -10.58 -4.06
C TRP A 181 -11.16 -9.12 -4.25
N VAL A 182 -9.91 -8.74 -3.94
CA VAL A 182 -9.46 -7.34 -4.03
C VAL A 182 -9.45 -6.84 -5.48
N ALA A 183 -9.17 -7.69 -6.47
CA ALA A 183 -8.94 -7.25 -7.84
C ALA A 183 -10.20 -6.72 -8.55
N ALA A 184 -11.37 -7.26 -8.23
CA ALA A 184 -12.63 -6.87 -8.85
C ALA A 184 -13.01 -5.40 -8.56
N PRO A 185 -13.11 -4.94 -7.30
CA PRO A 185 -13.40 -3.54 -7.01
C PRO A 185 -12.29 -2.60 -7.49
N LEU A 186 -11.02 -3.02 -7.45
CA LEU A 186 -9.94 -2.17 -7.99
C LEU A 186 -10.11 -1.89 -9.48
N ARG A 187 -10.44 -2.91 -10.28
CA ARG A 187 -10.74 -2.71 -11.71
C ARG A 187 -11.98 -1.85 -11.92
N GLN A 188 -13.02 -2.05 -11.11
CA GLN A 188 -14.27 -1.28 -11.22
C GLN A 188 -14.04 0.22 -11.04
N TYR A 189 -13.15 0.62 -10.15
CA TYR A 189 -12.86 2.03 -9.85
C TYR A 189 -11.57 2.55 -10.50
N GLY A 190 -10.90 1.75 -11.34
CA GLY A 190 -9.63 2.13 -11.96
C GLY A 190 -8.51 2.41 -10.95
N LEU A 191 -8.49 1.67 -9.83
CA LEU A 191 -7.56 1.87 -8.73
C LEU A 191 -6.28 1.05 -8.92
N ASP A 192 -5.14 1.73 -8.87
CA ASP A 192 -3.83 1.09 -8.82
C ASP A 192 -3.46 0.71 -7.39
N ARG A 193 -3.16 -0.57 -7.18
CA ARG A 193 -2.74 -1.07 -5.88
C ARG A 193 -1.27 -0.79 -5.62
N ILE A 194 -0.98 -0.04 -4.56
CA ILE A 194 0.36 0.42 -4.19
C ILE A 194 0.82 -0.28 -2.92
N ALA A 195 1.96 -0.98 -3.01
CA ALA A 195 2.68 -1.51 -1.86
C ALA A 195 3.90 -0.62 -1.55
N TRP A 196 5.03 -1.21 -1.14
CA TRP A 196 6.23 -0.46 -0.76
C TRP A 196 7.52 -1.24 -0.98
N SER A 197 8.61 -0.48 -1.15
CA SER A 197 9.98 -0.99 -1.25
C SER A 197 10.79 -0.79 0.03
N ALA A 198 10.51 0.29 0.78
CA ALA A 198 11.16 0.66 2.04
C ALA A 198 10.13 0.73 3.19
N ARG A 199 10.38 0.02 4.29
CA ARG A 199 9.46 -0.11 5.44
C ARG A 199 10.22 -0.22 6.77
N GLY A 200 9.68 0.43 7.81
CA GLY A 200 10.25 0.46 9.16
C GLY A 200 9.58 -0.48 10.18
N PHE A 201 8.35 -0.92 9.89
CA PHE A 201 7.42 -1.52 10.88
C PHE A 201 7.01 -0.53 11.97
N ASP A 202 6.77 0.70 11.56
CA ASP A 202 6.33 1.87 12.34
C ASP A 202 4.81 1.93 12.55
N GLY A 203 4.01 1.09 11.88
CA GLY A 203 2.56 0.95 12.15
C GLY A 203 2.21 0.14 13.42
N ARG A 204 3.20 -0.12 14.28
CA ARG A 204 3.07 -0.86 15.54
C ARG A 204 4.12 -0.36 16.52
N HIS A 205 4.03 -0.78 17.78
CA HIS A 205 5.04 -0.42 18.78
C HIS A 205 6.46 -0.71 18.27
N CYS A 206 7.32 0.31 18.32
CA CYS A 206 8.66 0.27 17.75
C CYS A 206 9.59 1.26 18.43
N GLU A 207 10.90 1.01 18.28
CA GLU A 207 11.95 1.98 18.56
C GLU A 207 12.17 2.85 17.31
N PRO A 208 12.05 4.20 17.39
CA PRO A 208 12.13 5.09 16.23
C PRO A 208 13.39 4.87 15.39
N ASP A 209 14.56 4.85 16.02
CA ASP A 209 15.84 4.71 15.32
C ASP A 209 15.97 3.36 14.60
N LYS A 210 15.41 2.28 15.18
CA LYS A 210 15.39 0.97 14.52
C LYS A 210 14.44 0.96 13.32
N ALA A 211 13.29 1.62 13.42
CA ALA A 211 12.36 1.76 12.32
C ALA A 211 12.98 2.56 11.16
N VAL A 212 13.56 3.72 11.47
CA VAL A 212 14.25 4.59 10.51
C VAL A 212 15.41 3.84 9.85
N LYS A 213 16.26 3.14 10.61
CA LYS A 213 17.36 2.35 10.05
C LYS A 213 16.90 1.33 9.02
N ARG A 214 15.75 0.68 9.23
CA ARG A 214 15.17 -0.28 8.27
C ARG A 214 14.65 0.40 7.01
N ILE A 215 14.03 1.57 7.13
CA ILE A 215 13.55 2.38 6.01
C ILE A 215 14.75 2.83 5.17
N VAL A 216 15.72 3.48 5.81
CA VAL A 216 16.91 4.08 5.21
C VAL A 216 17.78 3.05 4.49
N ARG A 217 17.82 1.79 4.96
CA ARG A 217 18.53 0.69 4.27
C ARG A 217 18.03 0.47 2.83
N ASN A 218 16.73 0.69 2.58
CA ASN A 218 16.12 0.49 1.26
C ASN A 218 15.78 1.83 0.57
N LEU A 219 16.26 2.95 1.11
CA LEU A 219 16.00 4.29 0.61
C LEU A 219 16.95 4.60 -0.56
N ARG A 220 16.45 4.38 -1.77
CA ARG A 220 17.17 4.52 -3.04
C ARG A 220 16.24 5.15 -4.09
N PRO A 221 16.75 5.66 -5.22
CA PRO A 221 15.90 6.12 -6.32
C PRO A 221 14.83 5.10 -6.70
N GLY A 222 13.62 5.59 -6.93
CA GLY A 222 12.42 4.81 -7.22
C GLY A 222 11.78 4.11 -6.01
N ALA A 223 12.31 4.29 -4.80
CA ALA A 223 11.73 3.68 -3.62
C ALA A 223 10.34 4.26 -3.31
N ILE A 224 9.37 3.37 -3.07
CA ILE A 224 8.12 3.70 -2.37
C ILE A 224 8.35 3.46 -0.88
N VAL A 225 8.24 4.53 -0.09
CA VAL A 225 8.49 4.57 1.36
C VAL A 225 7.16 4.51 2.09
N LEU A 226 6.98 3.50 2.94
CA LEU A 226 5.81 3.37 3.82
C LEU A 226 6.11 4.00 5.19
N LEU A 227 5.25 4.94 5.59
CA LEU A 227 5.12 5.49 6.93
C LEU A 227 3.66 5.43 7.38
N HIS A 228 3.39 5.68 8.66
CA HIS A 228 2.03 5.75 9.22
C HIS A 228 1.86 7.02 10.06
N GLU A 229 0.63 7.40 10.35
CA GLU A 229 0.25 8.46 11.29
C GLU A 229 -0.77 7.98 12.33
N GLY A 230 -0.89 8.68 13.47
CA GLY A 230 -1.92 8.39 14.47
C GLY A 230 -1.74 7.04 15.17
N ILE A 231 -0.51 6.54 15.25
CA ILE A 231 -0.20 5.27 15.92
C ILE A 231 0.04 5.53 17.41
N ALA A 232 -0.51 4.68 18.27
CA ALA A 232 -0.55 4.88 19.72
C ALA A 232 0.82 5.05 20.42
N HIS A 233 1.94 4.67 19.78
CA HIS A 233 3.28 4.88 20.35
C HIS A 233 3.78 6.34 20.19
N GLY A 234 3.12 7.18 19.38
CA GLY A 234 3.42 8.62 19.28
C GLY A 234 4.79 8.98 18.72
N HIS A 235 5.39 8.12 17.89
CA HIS A 235 6.72 8.37 17.30
C HIS A 235 6.68 8.79 15.83
N ASN A 236 5.48 8.94 15.26
CA ASN A 236 5.24 9.13 13.84
C ASN A 236 5.97 10.38 13.31
N LEU A 237 5.89 11.50 14.03
CA LEU A 237 6.59 12.74 13.68
C LEU A 237 8.12 12.62 13.75
N THR A 238 8.65 11.93 14.77
CA THR A 238 10.08 11.67 14.91
C THR A 238 10.60 10.83 13.75
N ILE A 239 9.89 9.76 13.39
CA ILE A 239 10.25 8.87 12.28
C ILE A 239 10.20 9.63 10.96
N LEU A 240 9.14 10.40 10.69
CA LEU A 240 9.01 11.21 9.48
C LEU A 240 10.17 12.21 9.37
N SER A 241 10.45 12.95 10.44
CA SER A 241 11.54 13.94 10.49
C SER A 241 12.90 13.30 10.15
N GLN A 242 13.25 12.17 10.78
CA GLN A 242 14.51 11.49 10.50
C GLN A 242 14.57 10.92 9.07
N VAL A 243 13.44 10.44 8.53
CA VAL A 243 13.38 9.95 7.14
C VAL A 243 13.56 11.09 6.13
N LEU A 244 12.96 12.26 6.37
CA LEU A 244 13.14 13.44 5.54
C LEU A 244 14.60 13.93 5.55
N GLN A 245 15.23 14.00 6.73
CA GLN A 245 16.67 14.30 6.83
C GLN A 245 17.54 13.28 6.07
N ALA A 246 17.17 11.99 6.11
CA ALA A 246 17.87 10.96 5.36
C ALA A 246 17.69 11.11 3.84
N LEU A 247 16.53 11.60 3.37
CA LEU A 247 16.33 11.93 1.96
C LEU A 247 17.25 13.08 1.52
N ASP A 248 17.27 14.18 2.29
CA ASP A 248 18.09 15.36 1.99
C ASP A 248 19.57 15.03 1.94
N SER A 249 20.08 14.30 2.95
CA SER A 249 21.48 13.89 3.01
C SER A 249 21.93 13.01 1.83
N ARG A 250 20.97 12.36 1.15
CA ARG A 250 21.21 11.50 -0.03
C ARG A 250 20.88 12.19 -1.35
N GLY A 251 20.46 13.46 -1.31
CA GLY A 251 19.98 14.19 -2.48
C GLY A 251 18.73 13.60 -3.12
N LEU A 252 17.95 12.80 -2.36
CA LEU A 252 16.70 12.20 -2.84
C LEU A 252 15.54 13.18 -2.63
N LYS A 253 14.62 13.26 -3.59
CA LYS A 253 13.44 14.12 -3.50
C LYS A 253 12.14 13.32 -3.50
N ALA A 254 11.27 13.61 -2.53
CA ALA A 254 9.94 13.00 -2.44
C ALA A 254 8.95 13.73 -3.36
N ARG A 255 8.41 13.02 -4.36
CA ARG A 255 7.44 13.54 -5.32
C ARG A 255 6.33 12.51 -5.55
N ASN A 256 5.10 12.99 -5.77
CA ASN A 256 3.98 12.13 -6.13
C ASN A 256 4.05 11.77 -7.62
N PRO A 257 3.77 10.52 -8.00
CA PRO A 257 3.66 10.15 -9.40
C PRO A 257 2.40 10.73 -10.04
N HIS A 258 2.39 10.79 -11.38
CA HIS A 258 1.21 11.18 -12.14
C HIS A 258 0.24 10.05 -12.40
#